data_AF-B4DZ59-F1
#
_entry.id   AF-B4DZ59-F1
#
_cell.length_a   1.000
_cell.length_b   1.000
_cell.length_c   1.000
_cell.angle_alpha   90.00
_cell.angle_beta   90.00
_cell.angle_gamma   90.00
#
_symmetry.space_group_name_H-M   'P 1'
#
loop_
_entity.id
_entity.type
_entity.pdbx_description
1 polymer ?
#
loop_
_entity_poly.entity_id
_entity_poly.type
_entity_poly.pdbx_seq_one_letter_code
_entity_poly.pdbx_strand_id
1 'polypeptide(L)'
;MEAVVREWILLEKGSIESLRTFLLTYVLQRPNLQKYVREQILLAVAVIVKRGSLDKSIDCKSIFHEVSQLISSGNPTVQTLACSILTALLSEFSSSSKTSNIGLSMEFHGNCKRVFQEEDLRQIFMLTVEVLQEFSRRENLNAQMSSVFQRYLALAMDPSSQMKDHKLII
;
A
#
# COMPACT_ATOMS: atom_id res chain seq x y z
N MET A 1 -10.69 -1.20 -12.40
CA MET A 1 -10.54 -0.68 -11.03
C MET A 1 -11.72 0.19 -10.64
N GLU A 2 -12.14 1.12 -11.51
CA GLU A 2 -13.32 1.96 -11.33
C GLU A 2 -14.62 1.22 -10.95
N ALA A 3 -14.83 0.01 -11.47
CA ALA A 3 -16.03 -0.79 -11.19
C ALA A 3 -16.22 -1.14 -9.70
N VAL A 4 -15.14 -1.50 -8.97
CA VAL A 4 -15.26 -1.88 -7.54
C VAL A 4 -15.67 -0.69 -6.68
N VAL A 5 -15.22 0.52 -7.06
CA VAL A 5 -15.56 1.76 -6.36
C VAL A 5 -17.00 2.18 -6.71
N ARG A 6 -17.38 2.06 -7.99
CA ARG A 6 -18.72 2.42 -8.48
C ARG A 6 -19.82 1.53 -7.89
N GLU A 7 -19.55 0.23 -7.79
CA GLU A 7 -20.52 -0.76 -7.32
C GLU A 7 -20.32 -1.13 -5.84
N TRP A 8 -19.47 -0.38 -5.11
CA TRP A 8 -19.11 -0.68 -3.73
C TRP A 8 -20.31 -0.94 -2.81
N ILE A 9 -21.38 -0.13 -2.96
CA ILE A 9 -22.60 -0.21 -2.14
C ILE A 9 -23.38 -1.51 -2.40
N LEU A 10 -23.20 -2.12 -3.58
CA LEU A 10 -23.87 -3.35 -4.00
C LEU A 10 -23.08 -4.61 -3.64
N LEU A 11 -21.83 -4.46 -3.20
CA LEU A 11 -20.95 -5.59 -2.88
C LEU A 11 -21.05 -5.95 -1.39
N GLU A 12 -21.20 -7.24 -1.11
CA GLU A 12 -21.14 -7.75 0.26
C GLU A 12 -19.72 -7.64 0.82
N LYS A 13 -19.59 -7.30 2.11
CA LYS A 13 -18.29 -7.16 2.80
C LYS A 13 -17.37 -8.38 2.62
N GLY A 14 -17.94 -9.58 2.73
CA GLY A 14 -17.18 -10.84 2.53
C GLY A 14 -16.63 -11.01 1.11
N SER A 15 -17.37 -10.53 0.11
CA SER A 15 -16.92 -10.56 -1.29
C SER A 15 -15.79 -9.57 -1.55
N ILE A 16 -15.84 -8.39 -0.92
CA ILE A 16 -14.79 -7.37 -1.01
C ILE A 16 -13.48 -7.88 -0.39
N GLU A 17 -13.55 -8.44 0.82
CA GLU A 17 -12.37 -9.04 1.47
C GLU A 17 -11.81 -10.21 0.67
N SER A 18 -12.68 -11.10 0.16
CA SER A 18 -12.25 -12.22 -0.69
C SER A 18 -11.54 -11.73 -1.96
N LEU A 19 -12.02 -10.64 -2.57
CA LEU A 19 -11.38 -10.03 -3.73
C LEU A 19 -10.01 -9.44 -3.36
N ARG A 20 -9.90 -8.72 -2.23
CA ARG A 20 -8.61 -8.19 -1.73
C ARG A 20 -7.59 -9.31 -1.54
N THR A 21 -7.97 -10.36 -0.81
CA THR A 21 -7.11 -11.53 -0.56
C THR A 21 -6.74 -12.24 -1.85
N PHE A 22 -7.68 -12.40 -2.78
CA PHE A 22 -7.43 -12.99 -4.10
C PHE A 22 -6.37 -12.19 -4.88
N LEU A 23 -6.51 -10.86 -4.96
CA LEU A 23 -5.57 -10.01 -5.70
C LEU A 23 -4.16 -10.07 -5.11
N LEU A 24 -4.03 -10.05 -3.78
CA LEU A 24 -2.75 -10.20 -3.08
C LEU A 24 -2.13 -11.58 -3.32
N THR A 25 -2.92 -12.64 -3.19
CA THR A 25 -2.47 -14.01 -3.45
C THR A 25 -2.05 -14.18 -4.92
N TYR A 26 -2.78 -13.58 -5.85
CA TYR A 26 -2.51 -13.62 -7.29
C TYR A 26 -1.13 -13.04 -7.63
N VAL A 27 -0.75 -11.90 -7.04
CA VAL A 27 0.57 -11.28 -7.27
C VAL A 27 1.70 -12.04 -6.55
N LEU A 28 1.43 -12.60 -5.37
CA LEU A 28 2.39 -13.44 -4.63
C LEU A 28 2.75 -14.72 -5.39
N GLN A 29 1.75 -15.40 -5.96
CA GLN A 29 1.95 -16.66 -6.70
C GLN A 29 2.57 -16.45 -8.09
N ARG A 30 2.65 -15.22 -8.59
CA ARG A 30 3.17 -14.90 -9.93
C ARG A 30 4.33 -13.89 -9.86
N PRO A 31 5.52 -14.29 -9.38
CA PRO A 31 6.67 -13.40 -9.26
C PRO A 31 7.18 -12.88 -10.61
N ASN A 32 6.85 -13.55 -11.73
CA ASN A 32 7.22 -13.15 -13.08
C ASN A 32 6.18 -12.26 -13.78
N LEU A 33 5.12 -11.86 -13.06
CA LEU A 33 4.13 -10.94 -13.62
C LEU A 33 4.80 -9.61 -14.00
N GLN A 34 4.47 -9.09 -15.18
CA GLN A 34 4.96 -7.81 -15.66
C GLN A 34 4.75 -6.72 -14.60
N LYS A 35 5.79 -5.91 -14.39
CA LYS A 35 5.83 -4.87 -13.35
C LYS A 35 4.59 -3.99 -13.37
N TYR A 36 4.21 -3.49 -14.55
CA TYR A 36 3.02 -2.64 -14.71
C TYR A 36 1.73 -3.34 -14.24
N VAL A 37 1.51 -4.60 -14.64
CA VAL A 37 0.31 -5.35 -14.25
C VAL A 37 0.26 -5.57 -12.74
N ARG A 38 1.40 -5.91 -12.13
CA ARG A 38 1.52 -6.04 -10.68
C ARG A 38 1.18 -4.73 -9.97
N GLU A 39 1.74 -3.62 -10.43
CA GLU A 39 1.48 -2.29 -9.86
C GLU A 39 0.00 -1.89 -9.99
N GLN A 40 -0.66 -2.19 -11.11
CA GLN A 40 -2.10 -1.94 -11.26
C GLN A 40 -2.96 -2.79 -10.32
N ILE A 41 -2.58 -4.05 -10.08
CA ILE A 41 -3.27 -4.92 -9.11
C ILE A 41 -3.08 -4.39 -7.68
N LEU A 42 -1.85 -4.02 -7.32
CA LEU A 42 -1.56 -3.46 -5.99
C LEU A 42 -2.25 -2.12 -5.76
N LEU A 43 -2.36 -1.28 -6.80
CA LEU A 43 -3.15 -0.06 -6.76
C LEU A 43 -4.63 -0.39 -6.51
N ALA A 44 -5.20 -1.39 -7.19
CA ALA A 44 -6.57 -1.86 -6.95
C ALA A 44 -6.77 -2.31 -5.49
N VAL A 45 -5.81 -3.04 -4.92
CA VAL A 45 -5.81 -3.40 -3.49
C VAL A 45 -5.81 -2.15 -2.60
N ALA A 46 -4.96 -1.17 -2.89
CA ALA A 46 -4.87 0.07 -2.11
C ALA A 46 -6.19 0.87 -2.12
N VAL A 47 -6.87 0.94 -3.27
CA VAL A 47 -8.19 1.60 -3.35
C VAL A 47 -9.27 0.82 -2.63
N ILE A 48 -9.25 -0.51 -2.68
CA ILE A 48 -10.17 -1.34 -1.88
C ILE A 48 -9.98 -1.01 -0.40
N VAL A 49 -8.74 -0.99 0.10
CA VAL A 49 -8.42 -0.65 1.50
C VAL A 49 -8.88 0.77 1.87
N LYS A 50 -8.54 1.78 1.05
CA LYS A 50 -8.97 3.17 1.28
C LYS A 50 -10.48 3.36 1.22
N ARG A 51 -11.18 2.63 0.35
CA ARG A 51 -12.65 2.71 0.27
C ARG A 51 -13.31 2.03 1.47
N GLY A 52 -12.77 0.90 1.91
CA GLY A 52 -13.28 0.14 3.05
C GLY A 52 -12.99 0.77 4.42
N SER A 53 -12.06 1.71 4.50
CA SER A 53 -11.88 2.54 5.71
C SER A 53 -13.07 3.48 5.95
N LEU A 54 -13.85 3.83 4.90
CA LEU A 54 -15.02 4.72 4.99
C LEU A 54 -16.12 4.11 5.87
N ASP A 55 -16.47 2.86 5.60
CA ASP A 55 -17.60 2.15 6.20
C ASP A 55 -17.15 1.07 7.19
N LYS A 56 -15.85 1.05 7.53
CA LYS A 56 -15.20 0.02 8.36
C LYS A 56 -15.53 -1.39 7.86
N SER A 57 -15.67 -1.54 6.55
CA SER A 57 -15.93 -2.84 5.92
C SER A 57 -14.66 -3.68 5.80
N ILE A 58 -13.50 -3.01 5.79
CA ILE A 58 -12.19 -3.64 5.73
C ILE A 58 -11.40 -3.28 6.97
N ASP A 59 -10.76 -4.29 7.56
CA ASP A 59 -9.79 -4.07 8.63
C ASP A 59 -8.43 -3.66 8.03
N CYS A 60 -8.16 -2.36 7.98
CA CYS A 60 -6.86 -1.83 7.53
C CYS A 60 -5.68 -2.37 8.37
N LYS A 61 -5.90 -2.86 9.59
CA LYS A 61 -4.82 -3.44 10.40
C LYS A 61 -4.41 -4.82 9.89
N SER A 62 -5.33 -5.55 9.27
CA SER A 62 -5.06 -6.87 8.69
C SER A 62 -4.02 -6.79 7.56
N ILE A 63 -4.10 -5.77 6.69
CA ILE A 63 -3.13 -5.60 5.61
C ILE A 63 -1.73 -5.30 6.13
N PHE A 64 -1.59 -4.53 7.21
CA PHE A 64 -0.28 -4.30 7.82
C PHE A 64 0.28 -5.57 8.47
N HIS A 65 -0.55 -6.38 9.10
CA HIS A 65 -0.13 -7.68 9.62
C HIS A 65 0.36 -8.62 8.50
N GLU A 66 -0.39 -8.72 7.40
CA GLU A 66 0.01 -9.48 6.22
C GLU A 66 1.35 -8.98 5.67
N VAL A 67 1.52 -7.66 5.52
CA VAL A 67 2.78 -7.06 5.05
C VAL A 67 3.94 -7.36 6.00
N SER A 68 3.74 -7.27 7.33
CA SER A 68 4.75 -7.68 8.31
C SER A 68 5.19 -9.13 8.13
N GLN A 69 4.25 -10.05 7.90
CA GLN A 69 4.59 -11.46 7.63
C GLN A 69 5.39 -11.63 6.33
N LEU A 70 5.02 -10.90 5.27
CA LEU A 70 5.77 -10.91 4.00
C LEU A 70 7.21 -10.39 4.19
N ILE A 71 7.39 -9.35 5.01
CA ILE A 71 8.69 -8.81 5.37
C ILE A 71 9.52 -9.86 6.12
N SER A 72 8.96 -10.49 7.15
CA SER A 72 9.64 -11.49 7.98
C SER A 72 9.99 -12.79 7.26
N SER A 73 9.46 -13.02 6.05
CA SER A 73 9.78 -14.20 5.25
C SER A 73 11.27 -14.34 4.87
N GLY A 74 12.03 -13.23 4.90
CA GLY A 74 13.44 -13.19 4.50
C GLY A 74 13.70 -13.41 3.00
N ASN A 75 12.65 -13.65 2.20
CA ASN A 75 12.77 -13.83 0.76
C ASN A 75 12.80 -12.46 0.05
N PRO A 76 13.87 -12.12 -0.70
CA PRO A 76 14.01 -10.80 -1.32
C PRO A 76 12.86 -10.45 -2.28
N THR A 77 12.31 -11.44 -2.98
CA THR A 77 11.19 -11.24 -3.93
C THR A 77 9.91 -10.88 -3.18
N VAL A 78 9.66 -11.56 -2.06
CA VAL A 78 8.49 -11.32 -1.20
C VAL A 78 8.62 -9.98 -0.47
N GLN A 79 9.82 -9.66 0.04
CA GLN A 79 10.11 -8.35 0.65
C GLN A 79 9.98 -7.19 -0.35
N THR A 80 10.36 -7.41 -1.62
CA THR A 80 10.13 -6.44 -2.71
C THR A 80 8.64 -6.19 -2.94
N LEU A 81 7.84 -7.26 -2.90
CA LEU A 81 6.39 -7.15 -3.04
C LEU A 81 5.77 -6.44 -1.84
N ALA A 82 6.18 -6.76 -0.62
CA ALA A 82 5.76 -6.08 0.60
C ALA A 82 6.02 -4.57 0.52
N CYS A 83 7.22 -4.16 0.09
CA CYS A 83 7.55 -2.76 -0.16
C CYS A 83 6.61 -2.14 -1.20
N SER A 84 6.28 -2.87 -2.26
CA SER A 84 5.40 -2.38 -3.33
C SER A 84 3.95 -2.18 -2.86
N ILE A 85 3.47 -3.03 -1.94
CA ILE A 85 2.16 -2.87 -1.27
C ILE A 85 2.18 -1.59 -0.43
N LEU A 86 3.21 -1.40 0.40
CA LEU A 86 3.37 -0.19 1.23
C LEU A 86 3.41 1.08 0.38
N THR A 87 4.15 1.07 -0.72
CA THR A 87 4.20 2.20 -1.66
C THR A 87 2.84 2.48 -2.29
N ALA A 88 2.09 1.44 -2.69
CA ALA A 88 0.76 1.61 -3.27
C ALA A 88 -0.23 2.21 -2.26
N LEU A 89 -0.22 1.73 -1.01
CA LEU A 89 -1.02 2.29 0.08
C LEU A 89 -0.65 3.76 0.33
N LEU A 90 0.63 4.07 0.47
CA LEU A 90 1.11 5.43 0.70
C LEU A 90 0.66 6.37 -0.42
N SER A 91 0.83 5.97 -1.68
CA SER A 91 0.45 6.77 -2.85
C SER A 91 -1.08 6.99 -2.94
N GLU A 92 -1.87 5.96 -2.66
CA GLU A 92 -3.31 6.05 -2.73
C GLU A 92 -3.88 6.94 -1.61
N PHE A 93 -3.44 6.77 -0.37
CA PHE A 93 -3.89 7.60 0.75
C PHE A 93 -3.36 9.03 0.70
N SER A 94 -2.24 9.27 0.00
CA SER A 94 -1.69 10.61 -0.13
C SER A 94 -2.34 11.45 -1.22
N SER A 95 -2.85 10.81 -2.28
CA SER A 95 -3.52 11.48 -3.40
C SER A 95 -4.92 11.93 -3.03
N SER A 96 -5.14 13.25 -3.11
CA SER A 96 -6.49 13.84 -3.00
C SER A 96 -7.24 13.92 -4.34
N SER A 97 -6.61 13.55 -5.46
CA SER A 97 -7.02 14.01 -6.80
C SER A 97 -7.34 12.91 -7.82
N LYS A 98 -6.94 11.64 -7.63
CA LYS A 98 -7.10 10.60 -8.68
C LYS A 98 -8.44 9.85 -8.65
N THR A 99 -9.13 9.81 -7.51
CA THR A 99 -10.40 9.09 -7.32
C THR A 99 -11.63 10.00 -7.28
N SER A 100 -11.46 11.31 -7.46
CA SER A 100 -12.55 12.30 -7.56
C SER A 100 -13.53 12.04 -8.72
N ASN A 101 -13.18 11.14 -9.65
CA ASN A 101 -14.03 10.76 -10.77
C ASN A 101 -15.14 9.76 -10.41
N ILE A 102 -15.17 9.21 -9.18
CA ILE A 102 -16.18 8.21 -8.79
C ILE A 102 -16.68 8.46 -7.36
N GLY A 103 -17.62 9.40 -7.22
CA GLY A 103 -18.61 9.41 -6.14
C GLY A 103 -18.13 9.65 -4.71
N LEU A 104 -16.86 9.97 -4.47
CA LEU A 104 -16.33 10.31 -3.14
C LEU A 104 -16.03 11.81 -3.03
N SER A 105 -16.40 12.41 -1.90
CA SER A 105 -16.17 13.84 -1.67
C SER A 105 -14.69 14.14 -1.41
N MET A 106 -14.25 15.36 -1.75
CA MET A 106 -12.91 15.85 -1.38
C MET A 106 -12.67 15.82 0.13
N GLU A 107 -13.73 16.06 0.92
CA GLU A 107 -13.71 15.93 2.37
C GLU A 107 -13.36 14.52 2.83
N PHE A 108 -13.91 13.49 2.16
CA PHE A 108 -13.58 12.10 2.47
C PHE A 108 -12.09 11.81 2.20
N HIS A 109 -11.56 12.26 1.06
CA HIS A 109 -10.13 12.09 0.76
C HIS A 109 -9.25 12.79 1.79
N GLY A 110 -9.61 14.02 2.18
CA GLY A 110 -8.92 14.74 3.26
C GLY A 110 -8.98 14.01 4.60
N ASN A 111 -10.13 13.45 4.97
CA ASN A 111 -10.27 12.71 6.22
C ASN A 111 -9.49 11.40 6.23
N CYS A 112 -9.55 10.61 5.16
CA CYS A 112 -8.75 9.40 5.02
C CYS A 112 -7.27 9.69 5.09
N LYS A 113 -6.82 10.73 4.38
CA LYS A 113 -5.43 11.18 4.42
C LYS A 113 -5.03 11.47 5.85
N ARG A 114 -5.80 12.30 6.58
CA ARG A 114 -5.53 12.67 7.98
C ARG A 114 -5.44 11.46 8.91
N VAL A 115 -6.44 10.59 8.92
CA VAL A 115 -6.45 9.37 9.75
C VAL A 115 -5.24 8.48 9.42
N PHE A 116 -4.93 8.31 8.14
CA PHE A 116 -3.76 7.56 7.71
C PHE A 116 -2.44 8.19 8.20
N GLN A 117 -2.32 9.53 8.27
CA GLN A 117 -1.12 10.17 8.83
C GLN A 117 -0.99 9.93 10.34
N GLU A 118 -2.11 9.98 11.06
CA GLU A 118 -2.16 9.88 12.52
C GLU A 118 -1.96 8.44 13.02
N GLU A 119 -2.51 7.45 12.30
CA GLU A 119 -2.54 6.05 12.76
C GLU A 119 -1.58 5.15 11.96
N ASP A 120 -1.69 5.14 10.64
CA ASP A 120 -1.10 4.09 9.79
C ASP A 120 0.32 4.43 9.30
N LEU A 121 0.60 5.70 9.01
CA LEU A 121 1.90 6.14 8.49
C LEU A 121 3.04 5.81 9.44
N ARG A 122 2.81 5.98 10.75
CA ARG A 122 3.79 5.60 11.77
C ARG A 122 4.11 4.11 11.69
N GLN A 123 3.13 3.25 11.46
CA GLN A 123 3.33 1.81 11.32
C GLN A 123 4.17 1.49 10.08
N ILE A 124 3.88 2.12 8.94
CA ILE A 124 4.70 1.99 7.72
C ILE A 124 6.15 2.39 7.99
N PHE A 125 6.35 3.52 8.67
CA PHE A 125 7.68 4.01 9.01
C PHE A 125 8.44 3.04 9.93
N MET A 126 7.79 2.52 10.98
CA MET A 126 8.40 1.54 11.90
C MET A 126 8.81 0.27 11.16
N LEU A 127 7.93 -0.32 10.35
CA LEU A 127 8.25 -1.51 9.54
C LEU A 127 9.42 -1.24 8.59
N THR A 128 9.45 -0.07 7.96
CA THR A 128 10.53 0.31 7.05
C THR A 128 11.86 0.43 7.77
N VAL A 129 11.88 1.07 8.95
CA VAL A 129 13.09 1.22 9.77
C VAL A 129 13.58 -0.13 10.30
N GLU A 130 12.68 -0.99 10.76
CA GLU A 130 13.02 -2.35 11.22
C GLU A 130 13.74 -3.13 10.12
N VAL A 131 13.20 -3.12 8.89
CA VAL A 131 13.85 -3.74 7.74
C VAL A 131 15.22 -3.15 7.47
N LEU A 132 15.34 -1.82 7.43
CA LEU A 132 16.63 -1.16 7.18
C LEU A 132 17.68 -1.48 8.25
N GLN A 133 17.27 -1.62 9.52
CA GLN A 133 18.14 -2.05 10.61
C GLN A 133 18.57 -3.52 10.45
N GLU A 134 17.71 -4.41 9.98
CA GLU A 134 18.10 -5.78 9.67
C GLU A 134 19.13 -5.84 8.55
N PHE A 135 18.99 -5.00 7.51
CA PHE A 135 19.97 -4.89 6.43
C PHE A 135 21.30 -4.33 6.92
N SER A 136 21.31 -3.35 7.83
CA SER A 136 22.55 -2.74 8.35
C SER A 136 23.39 -3.68 9.21
N ARG A 137 22.77 -4.71 9.81
CA ARG A 137 23.47 -5.76 10.57
C ARG A 137 24.14 -6.82 9.68
N ARG A 138 23.86 -6.84 8.37
CA ARG A 138 24.43 -7.82 7.45
C ARG A 138 25.76 -7.29 6.91
N GLU A 139 26.81 -8.11 6.99
CA GLU A 139 28.14 -7.74 6.50
C GLU A 139 28.23 -7.65 4.98
N ASN A 140 27.43 -8.44 4.25
CA ASN A 140 27.43 -8.48 2.79
C ASN A 140 26.01 -8.58 2.23
N LEU A 141 25.69 -7.77 1.23
CA LEU A 141 24.42 -7.81 0.50
C LEU A 141 24.68 -8.27 -0.93
N ASN A 142 23.96 -9.30 -1.37
CA ASN A 142 23.93 -9.67 -2.78
C ASN A 142 23.11 -8.63 -3.58
N ALA A 143 23.20 -8.67 -4.91
CA ALA A 143 22.53 -7.69 -5.77
C ALA A 143 21.00 -7.59 -5.54
N GLN A 144 20.33 -8.72 -5.28
CA GLN A 144 18.89 -8.74 -5.00
C GLN A 144 18.59 -8.05 -3.66
N MET A 145 19.35 -8.36 -2.61
CA MET A 145 19.21 -7.77 -1.29
C MET A 145 19.54 -6.27 -1.29
N SER A 146 20.53 -5.84 -2.06
CA SER A 146 20.81 -4.41 -2.28
C SER A 146 19.66 -3.70 -2.97
N SER A 147 18.98 -4.36 -3.93
CA SER A 147 17.78 -3.81 -4.56
C SER A 147 16.62 -3.68 -3.57
N VAL A 148 16.40 -4.68 -2.71
CA VAL A 148 15.38 -4.60 -1.65
C VAL A 148 15.70 -3.43 -0.71
N PHE A 149 16.93 -3.34 -0.21
CA PHE A 149 17.38 -2.27 0.67
C PHE A 149 17.13 -0.88 0.07
N GLN A 150 17.52 -0.65 -1.19
CA GLN A 150 17.28 0.62 -1.88
C GLN A 150 15.81 0.99 -1.96
N ARG A 151 14.90 0.01 -2.12
CA ARG A 151 13.45 0.26 -2.15
C ARG A 151 12.92 0.69 -0.79
N TYR A 152 13.29 0.01 0.29
CA TYR A 152 12.90 0.43 1.65
C TYR A 152 13.54 1.76 2.04
N LEU A 153 14.76 2.04 1.59
CA LEU A 153 15.41 3.32 1.81
C LEU A 153 14.65 4.45 1.10
N ALA A 154 14.24 4.24 -0.14
CA ALA A 154 13.39 5.20 -0.87
C ALA A 154 12.05 5.41 -0.15
N LEU A 155 11.43 4.35 0.37
CA LEU A 155 10.19 4.45 1.15
C LEU A 155 10.38 5.25 2.46
N ALA A 156 11.54 5.12 3.13
CA ALA A 156 11.89 5.87 4.35
C ALA A 156 12.25 7.34 4.10
N MET A 157 12.84 7.64 2.94
CA MET A 157 13.25 9.00 2.57
C MET A 157 12.10 9.82 1.97
N ASP A 158 11.16 9.16 1.29
CA ASP A 158 9.99 9.78 0.66
C ASP A 158 8.60 9.52 1.32
N PRO A 159 8.43 9.41 2.66
CA PRO A 159 7.09 9.47 3.25
C PRO A 159 6.46 10.86 3.06
N SER A 160 7.30 11.90 3.10
CA SER A 160 6.86 13.29 3.23
C SER A 160 6.63 14.02 1.90
N SER A 161 7.25 13.64 0.78
CA SER A 161 6.92 14.27 -0.53
C SER A 161 5.67 13.64 -1.14
N GLN A 162 5.39 12.37 -0.86
CA GLN A 162 4.13 11.74 -1.27
C GLN A 162 2.91 12.37 -0.59
N MET A 163 3.05 12.86 0.66
CA MET A 163 1.96 13.46 1.44
C MET A 163 1.75 14.96 1.21
N LYS A 164 2.69 15.64 0.55
CA LYS A 164 2.55 17.04 0.14
C LYS A 164 1.70 17.09 -1.13
N ASP A 165 0.38 17.22 -0.97
CA ASP A 165 -0.41 17.71 -2.10
C ASP A 165 0.01 19.15 -2.36
N HIS A 166 0.26 19.44 -3.64
CA HIS A 166 0.43 20.79 -4.15
C HIS A 166 -0.73 21.63 -3.64
N LYS A 167 -0.41 22.71 -2.90
CA LYS A 167 -1.34 23.82 -2.77
C LYS A 167 -1.85 24.12 -4.17
N LEU A 168 -3.18 24.06 -4.34
CA LEU A 168 -3.83 24.67 -5.49
C LEU A 168 -3.17 26.04 -5.69
N ILE A 169 -2.52 26.21 -6.84
CA ILE A 169 -2.28 27.54 -7.38
C ILE A 169 -3.70 28.03 -7.70
N ILE A 170 -4.19 28.92 -6.84
CA ILE A 170 -5.33 29.79 -7.13
C ILE A 170 -4.85 30.82 -8.15
#